data_AF-A0A940T886-F1
#
_entry.id   AF-A0A940T886-F1
#
_cell.length_a   1.000
_cell.length_b   1.000
_cell.length_c   1.000
_cell.angle_alpha   90.00
_cell.angle_beta   90.00
_cell.angle_gamma   90.00
#
_symmetry.space_group_name_H-M   'P 1'
#
loop_
_entity.id
_entity.type
_entity.pdbx_description
1 polymer ?
#
loop_
_entity_poly.entity_id
_entity_poly.type
_entity_poly.pdbx_seq_one_letter_code
_entity_poly.pdbx_strand_id
1 'polypeptide(L)'
;NPRGSNILASITANEVTFGDISPAYYSIYTKESTLTDIDIGPNGEMNILDFAHGRIFQYDKMANLMFVLGGTGEQLGTFRSVAAIESYDDMLYVLDSRKNSITLFRRTAFGEIVTEATNLYNAGYYEESEQPWRNVIKYDGNYRRAYIGIGNALLNKEEYKEAMEYFKISISRNRYNKAYEGYRGKLLEKYFTPAIIIILVLVVGGTVIKKLNQKGIITFPWQRRRGA
;
A
#
# COMPACT_ATOMS: atom_id res chain seq x y z
N ASN A 1 11.84 5.57 -24.63
CA ASN A 1 12.77 6.64 -24.23
C ASN A 1 13.93 6.00 -23.48
N PRO A 2 15.14 5.93 -24.04
CA PRO A 2 16.30 5.30 -23.40
C PRO A 2 16.77 5.98 -22.10
N ARG A 3 16.20 7.13 -21.71
CA ARG A 3 16.46 7.82 -20.42
C ARG A 3 15.56 7.34 -19.27
N GLY A 4 14.69 6.36 -19.49
CA GLY A 4 13.78 5.85 -18.46
C GLY A 4 12.66 6.82 -18.04
N SER A 5 12.47 7.94 -18.75
CA SER A 5 11.38 8.87 -18.45
C SER A 5 10.04 8.32 -18.94
N ASN A 6 9.05 8.38 -18.06
CA ASN A 6 7.74 7.73 -18.13
C ASN A 6 7.01 7.93 -19.47
N ILE A 7 6.38 6.86 -19.98
CA ILE A 7 5.55 6.85 -21.20
C ILE A 7 4.04 6.78 -20.88
N LEU A 8 3.66 6.71 -19.59
CA LEU A 8 2.27 6.63 -19.16
C LEU A 8 1.69 8.03 -18.92
N ALA A 9 0.72 8.41 -19.74
CA ALA A 9 0.09 9.73 -19.76
C ALA A 9 -0.70 10.10 -18.47
N SER A 10 -0.93 9.14 -17.55
CA SER A 10 -1.78 9.34 -16.36
C SER A 10 -1.02 9.40 -15.03
N ILE A 11 0.29 9.18 -15.03
CA ILE A 11 1.13 9.24 -13.82
C ILE A 11 2.10 10.40 -14.01
N THR A 12 2.04 11.41 -13.15
CA THR A 12 2.92 12.59 -13.23
C THR A 12 4.37 12.12 -13.35
N ALA A 13 5.02 12.49 -14.47
CA ALA A 13 6.26 11.92 -14.99
C ALA A 13 7.48 11.93 -14.06
N ASN A 14 7.38 12.53 -12.87
CA ASN A 14 8.45 12.70 -11.91
C ASN A 14 8.39 11.73 -10.70
N GLU A 15 7.40 10.84 -10.61
CA GLU A 15 7.19 10.04 -9.38
C GLU A 15 7.46 8.53 -9.51
N VAL A 16 7.70 8.00 -10.71
CA VAL A 16 7.86 6.56 -10.93
C VAL A 16 9.18 6.25 -11.61
N THR A 17 10.00 5.44 -10.93
CA THR A 17 11.25 4.89 -11.43
C THR A 17 11.05 3.42 -11.74
N PHE A 18 11.43 2.99 -12.95
CA PHE A 18 11.42 1.59 -13.37
C PHE A 18 12.82 0.99 -13.30
N GLY A 19 12.90 -0.32 -13.08
CA GLY A 19 14.15 -1.03 -12.85
C GLY A 19 14.67 -0.85 -11.42
N ASP A 20 15.97 -1.02 -11.23
CA ASP A 20 16.61 -0.79 -9.95
C ASP A 20 16.63 0.69 -9.58
N ILE A 21 16.41 0.96 -8.30
CA ILE A 21 16.67 2.27 -7.70
C ILE A 21 18.13 2.27 -7.23
N SER A 22 18.96 3.16 -7.78
CA SER A 22 20.37 3.27 -7.37
C SER A 22 20.47 3.45 -5.86
N PRO A 23 21.30 2.65 -5.16
CA PRO A 23 21.49 2.82 -3.73
C PRO A 23 22.13 4.17 -3.45
N ALA A 24 21.73 4.81 -2.34
CA ALA A 24 22.29 6.09 -1.89
C ALA A 24 23.77 6.01 -1.49
N TYR A 25 24.38 4.82 -1.50
CA TYR A 25 25.77 4.61 -1.10
C TYR A 25 26.54 3.82 -2.17
N TYR A 26 27.69 4.37 -2.57
CA TYR A 26 28.59 3.89 -3.60
C TYR A 26 28.84 2.38 -3.54
N SER A 27 28.33 1.66 -4.52
CA SER A 27 28.86 0.36 -4.93
C SER A 27 29.68 0.57 -6.19
N ILE A 28 30.97 0.29 -6.12
CA ILE A 28 31.94 0.30 -7.22
C ILE A 28 31.60 -0.68 -8.37
N TYR A 29 30.45 -1.38 -8.32
CA TYR A 29 30.02 -2.36 -9.32
C TYR A 29 28.53 -2.32 -9.70
N THR A 30 27.77 -1.28 -9.39
CA THR A 30 26.35 -1.24 -9.81
C THR A 30 26.23 -0.68 -11.22
N LYS A 31 26.21 -1.56 -12.22
CA LYS A 31 25.69 -1.23 -13.55
C LYS A 31 24.24 -0.74 -13.36
N GLU A 32 23.87 0.40 -13.95
CA GLU A 32 22.48 0.84 -13.88
C GLU A 32 21.59 -0.06 -14.74
N SER A 33 20.31 -0.18 -14.37
CA SER A 33 19.34 -0.90 -15.20
C SER A 33 19.25 -0.24 -16.58
N THR A 34 19.38 -1.04 -17.63
CA THR A 34 19.29 -0.58 -19.04
C THR A 34 18.06 -1.21 -19.65
N LEU A 35 16.93 -0.51 -19.59
CA LEU A 35 15.65 -1.00 -20.07
C LEU A 35 15.68 -1.07 -21.60
N THR A 36 15.57 -2.27 -22.17
CA THR A 36 15.77 -2.51 -23.61
C THR A 36 14.50 -2.87 -24.36
N ASP A 37 13.49 -3.39 -23.68
CA ASP A 37 12.23 -3.80 -24.29
C ASP A 37 11.09 -3.78 -23.27
N ILE A 38 9.85 -3.69 -23.76
CA ILE A 38 8.63 -3.68 -22.94
C ILE A 38 7.50 -4.44 -23.65
N ASP A 39 6.81 -5.27 -22.89
CA ASP A 39 5.60 -5.97 -23.31
C ASP A 39 4.44 -5.68 -22.33
N ILE A 40 3.21 -5.67 -22.85
CA ILE A 40 1.99 -5.55 -22.04
C ILE A 40 1.32 -6.92 -21.97
N GLY A 41 1.33 -7.48 -20.76
CA GLY A 41 0.72 -8.75 -20.43
C GLY A 41 -0.79 -8.82 -20.65
N PRO A 42 -1.35 -10.04 -20.71
CA PRO A 42 -2.78 -10.24 -20.96
C PRO A 42 -3.68 -9.69 -19.84
N ASN A 43 -3.16 -9.47 -18.63
CA ASN A 43 -3.89 -8.81 -17.55
C ASN A 43 -3.61 -7.29 -17.50
N GLY A 44 -2.83 -6.76 -18.44
CA GLY A 44 -2.38 -5.36 -18.50
C GLY A 44 -1.20 -5.04 -17.57
N GLU A 45 -0.51 -6.05 -17.08
CA GLU A 45 0.80 -5.93 -16.43
C GLU A 45 1.86 -5.47 -17.44
N MET A 46 2.82 -4.66 -17.00
CA MET A 46 3.96 -4.24 -17.83
C MET A 46 5.16 -5.13 -17.52
N ASN A 47 5.70 -5.79 -18.55
CA ASN A 47 6.91 -6.60 -18.47
C ASN A 47 8.07 -5.81 -19.08
N ILE A 48 9.02 -5.38 -18.26
CA ILE A 48 10.14 -4.54 -18.70
C ILE A 48 11.43 -5.33 -18.64
N LEU A 49 12.12 -5.42 -19.77
CA LEU A 49 13.37 -6.16 -19.92
C LEU A 49 14.58 -5.27 -19.64
N ASP A 50 15.41 -5.68 -18.68
CA ASP A 50 16.66 -5.02 -18.31
C ASP A 50 17.86 -5.74 -18.93
N PHE A 51 18.45 -5.13 -19.96
CA PHE A 51 19.65 -5.61 -20.62
C PHE A 51 20.85 -5.66 -19.68
N ALA A 52 20.93 -4.75 -18.70
CA ALA A 52 22.13 -4.64 -17.88
C ALA A 52 22.39 -5.87 -17.04
N HIS A 53 21.31 -6.45 -16.48
CA HIS A 53 21.34 -7.55 -15.53
C HIS A 53 20.58 -8.79 -16.00
N GLY A 54 20.05 -8.78 -17.23
CA GLY A 54 19.22 -9.87 -17.76
C GLY A 54 17.97 -10.12 -16.91
N ARG A 55 17.38 -9.08 -16.32
CA ARG A 55 16.19 -9.23 -15.47
C ARG A 55 14.94 -8.78 -16.20
N ILE A 56 13.81 -9.28 -15.75
CA ILE A 56 12.49 -8.80 -16.13
C ILE A 56 11.83 -8.24 -14.88
N PHE A 57 11.39 -7.00 -14.98
CA PHE A 57 10.57 -6.35 -13.96
C PHE A 57 9.12 -6.38 -14.42
N GLN A 58 8.26 -7.07 -13.67
CA GLN A 58 6.83 -7.06 -13.92
C GLN A 58 6.16 -6.06 -12.99
N TYR A 59 5.41 -5.10 -13.56
CA TYR A 59 4.65 -4.11 -12.84
C TYR A 59 3.16 -4.26 -13.15
N ASP A 60 2.30 -3.85 -12.23
CA ASP A 60 0.88 -3.77 -12.52
C ASP A 60 0.50 -2.50 -13.32
N LYS A 61 -0.80 -2.35 -13.61
CA LYS A 61 -1.37 -1.18 -14.31
C LYS A 61 -1.10 0.17 -13.61
N MET A 62 -0.82 0.14 -12.32
CA MET A 62 -0.53 1.32 -11.50
C MET A 62 0.98 1.51 -11.29
N ALA A 63 1.82 0.81 -12.05
CA ALA A 63 3.28 0.83 -11.96
C ALA A 63 3.86 0.40 -10.60
N ASN A 64 3.13 -0.43 -9.84
CA ASN A 64 3.65 -1.09 -8.65
C ASN A 64 4.35 -2.39 -9.05
N LEU A 65 5.59 -2.56 -8.58
CA LEU A 65 6.38 -3.77 -8.84
C LEU A 65 5.67 -5.00 -8.26
N MET A 66 5.52 -6.04 -9.09
CA MET A 66 4.95 -7.32 -8.72
C MET A 66 6.04 -8.37 -8.54
N PHE A 67 6.90 -8.54 -9.57
CA PHE A 67 7.95 -9.55 -9.59
C PHE A 67 9.23 -9.02 -10.24
N VAL A 68 10.34 -9.60 -9.81
CA VAL A 68 11.62 -9.52 -10.51
C VAL A 68 12.07 -10.95 -10.77
N LEU A 69 12.33 -11.26 -12.03
CA LEU A 69 12.79 -12.58 -12.48
C LEU A 69 13.98 -12.42 -13.43
N GLY A 70 14.63 -13.52 -13.79
CA GLY A 70 15.83 -13.49 -14.61
C GLY A 70 17.10 -13.19 -13.82
N GLY A 71 18.16 -12.91 -14.56
CA GLY A 71 19.49 -12.60 -14.05
C GLY A 71 20.56 -12.88 -15.11
N THR A 72 21.76 -12.37 -14.89
CA THR A 72 22.91 -12.69 -15.75
C THR A 72 23.47 -14.06 -15.38
N GLY A 73 23.63 -14.95 -16.36
CA GLY A 73 24.19 -16.28 -16.12
C GLY A 73 24.02 -17.26 -17.27
N GLU A 74 24.50 -18.49 -17.07
CA GLU A 74 24.34 -19.59 -18.03
C GLU A 74 23.18 -20.53 -17.71
N GLN A 75 22.79 -20.63 -16.44
CA GLN A 75 21.73 -21.54 -15.99
C GLN A 75 20.35 -21.19 -16.56
N LEU A 76 19.45 -22.18 -16.56
CA LEU A 76 18.06 -21.96 -16.96
C LEU A 76 17.42 -20.82 -16.15
N GLY A 77 16.70 -19.93 -16.83
CA GLY A 77 16.13 -18.73 -16.23
C GLY A 77 17.11 -17.55 -16.07
N THR A 78 18.35 -17.66 -16.58
CA THR A 78 19.32 -16.56 -16.65
C THR A 78 19.82 -16.35 -18.09
N PHE A 79 20.46 -15.21 -18.34
CA PHE A 79 20.76 -14.74 -19.69
C PHE A 79 22.18 -14.18 -19.84
N ARG A 80 22.66 -14.19 -21.08
CA ARG A 80 23.91 -13.54 -21.50
C ARG A 80 23.66 -12.23 -22.24
N SER A 81 22.68 -12.20 -23.12
CA SER A 81 22.30 -11.00 -23.86
C SER A 81 20.81 -11.05 -24.20
N VAL A 82 19.98 -10.59 -23.28
CA VAL A 82 18.53 -10.46 -23.54
C VAL A 82 18.29 -9.48 -24.69
N ALA A 83 17.36 -9.82 -25.59
CA ALA A 83 17.10 -9.07 -26.80
C ALA A 83 15.64 -8.66 -26.98
N ALA A 84 14.69 -9.51 -26.55
CA ALA A 84 13.27 -9.22 -26.65
C ALA A 84 12.48 -9.96 -25.57
N ILE A 85 11.30 -9.44 -25.22
CA ILE A 85 10.33 -10.06 -24.32
C ILE A 85 8.92 -9.99 -24.91
N GLU A 86 8.17 -11.09 -24.82
CA GLU A 86 6.76 -11.14 -25.21
C GLU A 86 5.98 -11.97 -24.18
N SER A 87 4.68 -11.70 -24.04
CA SER A 87 3.79 -12.50 -23.20
C SER A 87 2.65 -13.11 -24.00
N TYR A 88 2.21 -14.28 -23.56
CA TYR A 88 0.99 -14.89 -24.05
C TYR A 88 0.41 -15.77 -22.93
N ASP A 89 -0.85 -15.55 -22.59
CA ASP A 89 -1.55 -16.24 -21.50
C ASP A 89 -0.79 -16.16 -20.16
N ASP A 90 -0.43 -17.28 -19.54
CA ASP A 90 0.32 -17.35 -18.29
C ASP A 90 1.86 -17.40 -18.49
N MET A 91 2.32 -17.17 -19.72
CA MET A 91 3.71 -17.37 -20.13
C MET A 91 4.41 -16.06 -20.51
N LEU A 92 5.68 -15.96 -20.12
CA LEU A 92 6.64 -14.96 -20.61
C LEU A 92 7.73 -15.62 -21.45
N TYR A 93 8.01 -15.05 -22.61
CA TYR A 93 9.01 -15.50 -23.57
C TYR A 93 10.14 -14.48 -23.61
N VAL A 94 11.37 -14.92 -23.33
CA VAL A 94 12.54 -14.04 -23.32
C VAL A 94 13.58 -14.55 -24.30
N LEU A 95 13.90 -13.74 -25.31
CA LEU A 95 14.91 -14.04 -26.31
C LEU A 95 16.31 -13.67 -25.79
N ASP A 96 17.23 -14.63 -25.83
CA ASP A 96 18.66 -14.40 -25.61
C ASP A 96 19.42 -14.55 -26.94
N SER A 97 19.91 -13.43 -27.46
CA SER A 97 20.61 -13.40 -28.74
C SER A 97 22.00 -14.02 -28.68
N ARG A 98 22.61 -14.14 -27.49
CA ARG A 98 23.90 -14.82 -27.37
C ARG A 98 23.71 -16.33 -27.23
N LYS A 99 22.74 -16.77 -26.42
CA LYS A 99 22.44 -18.19 -26.24
C LYS A 99 21.69 -18.80 -27.43
N ASN A 100 21.18 -17.97 -28.36
CA ASN A 100 20.31 -18.39 -29.46
C ASN A 100 19.10 -19.20 -28.96
N SER A 101 18.48 -18.73 -27.88
CA SER A 101 17.38 -19.44 -27.24
C SER A 101 16.26 -18.50 -26.82
N ILE A 102 15.05 -19.07 -26.70
CA ILE A 102 13.91 -18.42 -26.06
C ILE A 102 13.67 -19.17 -24.75
N THR A 103 13.74 -18.46 -23.63
CA THR A 103 13.42 -19.01 -22.31
C THR A 103 11.98 -18.68 -21.96
N LEU A 104 11.25 -19.69 -21.49
CA LEU A 104 9.84 -19.56 -21.12
C LEU A 104 9.71 -19.56 -19.60
N PHE A 105 9.04 -18.55 -19.04
CA PHE A 105 8.59 -18.54 -17.65
C PHE A 105 7.09 -18.79 -17.61
N ARG A 106 6.66 -19.74 -16.79
CA ARG A 106 5.27 -19.96 -16.46
C ARG A 106 4.94 -19.30 -15.13
N ARG A 107 3.78 -18.66 -15.04
CA ARG A 107 3.28 -18.14 -13.77
C ARG A 107 3.12 -19.27 -12.74
N THR A 108 3.61 -19.02 -11.53
CA THR A 108 3.48 -19.97 -10.42
C THR A 108 2.16 -19.77 -9.70
N ALA A 109 1.74 -20.72 -8.85
CA ALA A 109 0.58 -20.54 -7.99
C ALA A 109 0.68 -19.28 -7.11
N PHE A 110 1.88 -18.92 -6.65
CA PHE A 110 2.12 -17.65 -5.95
C PHE A 110 1.88 -16.45 -6.88
N GLY A 111 2.40 -16.51 -8.11
CA GLY A 111 2.19 -15.48 -9.12
C GLY A 111 0.73 -15.29 -9.47
N GLU A 112 -0.06 -16.36 -9.53
CA GLU A 112 -1.51 -16.29 -9.75
C GLU A 112 -2.22 -15.54 -8.63
N ILE A 113 -1.96 -15.89 -7.36
CA ILE A 113 -2.60 -15.24 -6.21
C ILE A 113 -2.24 -13.75 -6.15
N VAL A 114 -0.98 -13.40 -6.42
CA VAL A 114 -0.55 -11.99 -6.47
C VAL A 114 -1.23 -11.26 -7.63
N THR A 115 -1.39 -11.90 -8.79
CA THR A 115 -2.06 -11.31 -9.95
C THR A 115 -3.55 -11.10 -9.71
N GLU A 116 -4.24 -12.09 -9.15
CA GLU A 116 -5.65 -12.01 -8.73
C GLU A 116 -5.86 -10.86 -7.74
N ALA A 117 -5.07 -10.84 -6.66
CA ALA A 117 -5.17 -9.81 -5.62
C ALA A 117 -4.94 -8.40 -6.19
N THR A 118 -3.97 -8.26 -7.09
CA THR A 118 -3.64 -7.00 -7.76
C THR A 118 -4.74 -6.56 -8.72
N ASN A 119 -5.33 -7.48 -9.48
CA ASN A 119 -6.40 -7.17 -10.42
C ASN A 119 -7.67 -6.69 -9.72
N LEU A 120 -8.09 -7.38 -8.65
CA LEU A 120 -9.22 -6.97 -7.81
C LEU A 120 -8.95 -5.58 -7.20
N TYR A 121 -7.76 -5.39 -6.62
CA TYR A 121 -7.36 -4.12 -6.03
C TYR A 121 -7.39 -2.97 -7.06
N ASN A 122 -6.84 -3.18 -8.25
CA ASN A 122 -6.79 -2.17 -9.31
C ASN A 122 -8.17 -1.86 -9.91
N ALA A 123 -9.10 -2.81 -9.84
CA ALA A 123 -10.50 -2.61 -10.20
C ALA A 123 -11.33 -1.91 -9.10
N GLY A 124 -10.74 -1.65 -7.93
CA GLY A 124 -11.40 -1.01 -6.79
C GLY A 124 -12.15 -1.98 -5.86
N TYR A 125 -12.11 -3.27 -6.13
CA TYR A 125 -12.69 -4.35 -5.32
C TYR A 125 -11.77 -4.66 -4.12
N TYR A 126 -11.63 -3.69 -3.22
CA TYR A 126 -10.67 -3.78 -2.11
C TYR A 126 -11.03 -4.89 -1.13
N GLU A 127 -12.30 -5.04 -0.79
CA GLU A 127 -12.77 -6.07 0.14
C GLU A 127 -12.56 -7.48 -0.43
N GLU A 128 -12.88 -7.69 -1.70
CA GLU A 128 -12.67 -8.94 -2.41
C GLU A 128 -11.18 -9.27 -2.56
N SER A 129 -10.32 -8.25 -2.71
CA SER A 129 -8.87 -8.45 -2.76
C SER A 129 -8.26 -8.90 -1.44
N GLU A 130 -8.96 -8.73 -0.30
CA GLU A 130 -8.41 -9.00 1.03
C GLU A 130 -7.97 -10.46 1.19
N GLN A 131 -8.82 -11.42 0.82
CA GLN A 131 -8.52 -12.83 1.01
C GLN A 131 -7.36 -13.32 0.12
N PRO A 132 -7.29 -12.94 -1.18
CA PRO A 132 -6.09 -13.13 -1.99
C PRO A 132 -4.83 -12.53 -1.34
N TRP A 133 -4.87 -11.30 -0.84
CA TRP A 133 -3.70 -10.71 -0.14
C TRP A 133 -3.33 -11.46 1.13
N ARG A 134 -4.29 -11.97 1.88
CA ARG A 134 -4.05 -12.86 3.04
C ARG A 134 -3.41 -14.17 2.62
N ASN A 135 -3.69 -14.67 1.43
CA ASN A 135 -3.02 -15.84 0.90
C ASN A 135 -1.59 -15.50 0.46
N VAL A 136 -1.35 -14.33 -0.16
CA VAL A 136 0.01 -13.88 -0.51
C VAL A 136 0.94 -13.89 0.71
N ILE A 137 0.53 -13.32 1.85
CA ILE A 137 1.38 -13.30 3.07
C ILE A 137 1.64 -14.68 3.69
N LYS A 138 0.81 -15.70 3.38
CA LYS A 138 1.07 -17.09 3.78
C LYS A 138 2.19 -17.72 2.96
N TYR A 139 2.31 -17.34 1.69
CA TYR A 139 3.40 -17.79 0.81
C TYR A 139 4.67 -16.98 1.03
N ASP A 140 4.55 -15.66 1.13
CA ASP A 140 5.66 -14.72 1.35
C ASP A 140 5.26 -13.64 2.36
N GLY A 141 5.66 -13.84 3.62
CA GLY A 141 5.45 -12.87 4.69
C GLY A 141 6.24 -11.56 4.52
N ASN A 142 7.17 -11.47 3.57
CA ASN A 142 7.91 -10.24 3.27
C ASN A 142 7.30 -9.46 2.10
N TYR A 143 6.20 -9.94 1.50
CA TYR A 143 5.54 -9.25 0.39
C TYR A 143 4.79 -8.01 0.89
N ARG A 144 5.52 -6.92 1.13
CA ARG A 144 5.05 -5.64 1.72
C ARG A 144 3.74 -5.14 1.12
N ARG A 145 3.57 -5.32 -0.19
CA ARG A 145 2.37 -4.88 -0.93
C ARG A 145 1.10 -5.57 -0.46
N ALA A 146 1.16 -6.83 -0.02
CA ALA A 146 0.00 -7.54 0.51
C ALA A 146 -0.53 -6.90 1.79
N TYR A 147 0.36 -6.45 2.68
CA TYR A 147 -0.03 -5.69 3.88
C TYR A 147 -0.70 -4.37 3.54
N ILE A 148 -0.25 -3.69 2.48
CA ILE A 148 -0.93 -2.49 1.96
C ILE A 148 -2.33 -2.85 1.45
N GLY A 149 -2.47 -3.91 0.67
CA GLY A 149 -3.73 -4.41 0.15
C GLY A 149 -4.75 -4.70 1.26
N ILE A 150 -4.36 -5.51 2.26
CA ILE A 150 -5.20 -5.84 3.42
C ILE A 150 -5.57 -4.58 4.21
N GLY A 151 -4.60 -3.69 4.47
CA GLY A 151 -4.87 -2.45 5.19
C GLY A 151 -5.88 -1.56 4.47
N ASN A 152 -5.86 -1.50 3.14
CA ASN A 152 -6.86 -0.74 2.38
C ASN A 152 -8.24 -1.40 2.38
N ALA A 153 -8.31 -2.75 2.34
CA ALA A 153 -9.57 -3.47 2.48
C ALA A 153 -10.22 -3.17 3.84
N LEU A 154 -9.44 -3.27 4.93
CA LEU A 154 -9.89 -2.93 6.29
C LEU A 154 -10.28 -1.45 6.41
N LEU A 155 -9.52 -0.55 5.78
CA LEU A 155 -9.85 0.86 5.73
C LEU A 155 -11.20 1.10 5.03
N ASN A 156 -11.48 0.38 3.94
CA ASN A 156 -12.73 0.49 3.19
C ASN A 156 -13.93 -0.05 3.98
N LYS A 157 -13.72 -1.09 4.79
CA LYS A 157 -14.68 -1.62 5.79
C LYS A 157 -14.80 -0.73 7.04
N GLU A 158 -14.05 0.37 7.11
CA GLU A 158 -13.95 1.25 8.26
C GLU A 158 -13.48 0.56 9.56
N GLU A 159 -12.75 -0.55 9.44
CA GLU A 159 -12.03 -1.26 10.50
C GLU A 159 -10.68 -0.58 10.75
N TYR A 160 -10.78 0.66 11.21
CA TYR A 160 -9.64 1.58 11.21
C TYR A 160 -8.47 1.13 12.06
N LYS A 161 -8.74 0.48 13.20
CA LYS A 161 -7.69 0.09 14.15
C LYS A 161 -6.82 -1.01 13.56
N GLU A 162 -7.45 -2.02 12.97
CA GLU A 162 -6.81 -3.13 12.28
C GLU A 162 -6.08 -2.61 11.03
N ALA A 163 -6.70 -1.73 10.25
CA ALA A 163 -6.06 -1.10 9.09
C ALA A 163 -4.74 -0.39 9.47
N MET A 164 -4.72 0.34 10.61
CA MET A 164 -3.51 0.98 11.12
C MET A 164 -2.40 -0.03 11.43
N GLU A 165 -2.71 -1.21 11.96
CA GLU A 165 -1.71 -2.24 12.25
C GLU A 165 -1.02 -2.72 10.97
N TYR A 166 -1.80 -3.03 9.92
CA TYR A 166 -1.24 -3.45 8.62
C TYR A 166 -0.47 -2.32 7.92
N PHE A 167 -0.92 -1.07 8.03
CA PHE A 167 -0.17 0.07 7.49
C PHE A 167 1.11 0.35 8.26
N LYS A 168 1.17 0.03 9.56
CA LYS A 168 2.40 0.11 10.34
C LYS A 168 3.40 -0.96 9.90
N ILE A 169 2.96 -2.20 9.70
CA ILE A 169 3.81 -3.30 9.20
C ILE A 169 4.37 -2.97 7.81
N SER A 170 3.54 -2.45 6.92
CA SER A 170 3.97 -2.03 5.59
C SER A 170 4.70 -0.68 5.56
N ILE A 171 4.99 -0.05 6.70
CA ILE A 171 5.70 1.25 6.78
C ILE A 171 5.01 2.31 5.88
N SER A 172 3.68 2.28 5.84
CA SER A 172 2.85 3.12 4.97
C SER A 172 2.30 4.31 5.74
N ARG A 173 3.16 5.29 6.06
CA ARG A 173 2.81 6.44 6.93
C ARG A 173 1.56 7.21 6.47
N ASN A 174 1.45 7.51 5.17
CA ASN A 174 0.31 8.25 4.65
C ASN A 174 -1.01 7.47 4.81
N ARG A 175 -0.98 6.15 4.60
CA ARG A 175 -2.16 5.28 4.74
C ARG A 175 -2.51 5.08 6.22
N TYR A 176 -1.50 4.93 7.07
CA TYR A 176 -1.68 4.90 8.53
C TYR A 176 -2.39 6.15 9.03
N ASN A 177 -1.96 7.34 8.58
CA ASN A 177 -2.59 8.60 8.97
C ASN A 177 -4.06 8.66 8.54
N LYS A 178 -4.39 8.24 7.31
CA LYS A 178 -5.77 8.15 6.84
C LYS A 178 -6.63 7.22 7.70
N ALA A 179 -6.12 6.04 8.06
CA ALA A 179 -6.82 5.14 8.96
C ALA A 179 -7.00 5.74 10.36
N TYR A 180 -5.98 6.41 10.88
CA TYR A 180 -6.04 7.09 12.18
C TYR A 180 -7.04 8.25 12.20
N GLU A 181 -7.15 9.02 11.11
CA GLU A 181 -8.17 10.06 10.95
C GLU A 181 -9.58 9.45 11.03
N GLY A 182 -9.83 8.37 10.29
CA GLY A 182 -11.11 7.64 10.34
C GLY A 182 -11.41 7.08 11.75
N TYR A 183 -10.41 6.49 12.40
CA TYR A 183 -10.53 6.00 13.78
C TYR A 183 -10.97 7.11 14.75
N ARG A 184 -10.33 8.28 14.68
CA ARG A 184 -10.67 9.43 15.52
C ARG A 184 -12.04 9.99 15.17
N GLY A 185 -12.43 9.98 13.90
CA GLY A 185 -13.77 10.34 13.45
C GLY A 185 -14.84 9.50 14.16
N LYS A 186 -14.72 8.16 14.12
CA LYS A 186 -15.64 7.24 14.81
C LYS A 186 -15.70 7.46 16.33
N LEU A 187 -14.56 7.76 16.96
CA LEU A 187 -14.55 8.10 18.39
C LEU A 187 -15.31 9.40 18.66
N LEU A 188 -15.08 10.44 17.86
CA LEU A 188 -15.80 11.71 18.01
C LEU A 188 -17.30 11.49 17.83
N GLU A 189 -17.75 10.83 16.77
CA GLU A 189 -19.18 10.54 16.55
C GLU A 189 -19.81 9.81 17.74
N LYS A 190 -19.11 8.79 18.28
CA LYS A 190 -19.59 8.01 19.42
C LYS A 190 -19.71 8.82 20.71
N TYR A 191 -18.76 9.72 20.98
CA TYR A 191 -18.67 10.41 22.27
C TYR A 191 -19.17 11.86 22.24
N PHE A 192 -19.35 12.46 21.07
CA PHE A 192 -19.73 13.87 20.92
C PHE A 192 -21.07 14.17 21.59
N THR A 193 -22.14 13.45 21.21
CA THR A 193 -23.49 13.69 21.76
C THR A 193 -23.55 13.47 23.27
N PRO A 194 -23.05 12.35 23.83
CA PRO A 194 -22.98 12.18 25.29
C PRO A 194 -22.18 13.28 25.99
N ALA A 195 -21.05 13.71 25.43
CA ALA A 195 -20.22 14.77 26.01
C ALA A 195 -20.98 16.11 26.07
N ILE A 196 -21.66 16.50 24.99
CA ILE A 196 -22.48 17.72 24.95
C ILE A 196 -23.63 17.65 25.97
N ILE A 197 -24.31 16.51 26.09
CA ILE A 197 -25.38 16.32 27.08
C ILE A 197 -24.83 16.49 28.50
N ILE A 198 -23.68 15.88 28.82
CA ILE A 198 -23.04 16.02 30.14
C ILE A 198 -22.70 17.49 30.42
N ILE A 199 -22.12 18.20 29.44
CA ILE A 199 -21.81 19.62 29.57
C ILE A 199 -23.08 20.45 29.83
N LEU A 200 -24.15 20.20 29.09
CA LEU A 200 -25.44 20.90 29.29
C LEU A 200 -26.03 20.64 30.67
N VAL A 201 -26.00 19.39 31.15
CA VAL A 201 -26.47 19.02 32.50
C VAL A 201 -25.66 19.73 33.57
N LEU A 202 -24.33 19.81 33.41
CA LEU A 202 -23.46 20.53 34.35
C LEU A 202 -23.74 22.03 34.36
N VAL A 203 -23.98 22.65 33.20
CA VAL A 203 -24.31 24.08 33.09
C VAL A 203 -25.67 24.38 33.72
N VAL A 204 -26.71 23.60 33.39
CA VAL A 204 -28.04 23.76 33.99
C VAL A 204 -27.99 23.51 35.49
N GLY A 205 -27.36 22.42 35.93
CA GLY A 205 -27.18 22.12 37.35
C GLY A 205 -26.47 23.26 38.10
N GLY A 206 -25.38 23.79 37.54
CA GLY A 206 -24.66 24.92 38.11
C GLY A 206 -25.50 26.20 38.21
N THR A 207 -26.28 26.53 37.17
CA THR A 207 -27.18 27.70 37.21
C THR A 207 -28.32 27.54 38.21
N VAL A 208 -28.89 26.34 38.34
CA VAL A 208 -29.93 26.01 39.33
C VAL A 208 -29.35 26.12 40.75
N ILE A 209 -28.19 25.53 41.02
CA ILE A 209 -27.51 25.64 42.32
C ILE A 209 -27.24 27.10 42.68
N LYS A 210 -26.77 27.91 41.72
CA LYS A 210 -26.53 29.35 41.92
C LYS A 210 -27.83 30.09 42.29
N LYS A 211 -28.93 29.83 41.57
CA LYS A 211 -30.24 30.42 41.88
C LYS A 211 -30.77 30.00 43.26
N LEU A 212 -30.61 28.73 43.63
CA LEU A 212 -31.06 28.20 44.92
C LEU A 212 -30.24 28.77 46.09
N ASN A 213 -28.94 28.99 45.89
CA ASN A 213 -28.09 29.70 46.86
C ASN A 213 -28.50 31.17 47.00
N GLN A 214 -28.73 31.89 45.90
CA GLN A 214 -29.21 33.29 45.93
C GLN A 214 -30.57 33.44 46.64
N LYS A 215 -31.46 32.46 46.50
CA LYS A 215 -32.76 32.43 47.20
C LYS A 215 -32.67 31.94 48.66
N GLY A 216 -31.49 31.60 49.17
CA GLY A 216 -31.29 31.16 50.55
C GLY A 216 -31.79 29.74 50.87
N ILE A 217 -32.21 28.98 49.86
CA ILE A 217 -32.74 27.60 50.03
C ILE A 217 -31.60 26.62 50.31
N ILE A 218 -30.41 26.87 49.75
CA ILE A 218 -29.22 26.05 49.95
C ILE A 218 -28.11 26.95 50.49
N THR A 219 -27.61 26.67 51.69
CA THR A 219 -26.44 27.34 52.28
C THR A 219 -25.24 26.42 52.28
N PHE A 220 -24.13 26.86 51.70
CA PHE A 220 -22.92 26.05 51.68
C PHE A 220 -22.15 26.10 53.01
N PRO A 221 -21.48 25.00 53.44
CA PRO A 221 -20.83 24.91 54.74
C PRO A 221 -19.75 25.98 54.97
N TRP A 222 -19.06 26.42 53.91
CA TRP A 222 -18.02 27.46 54.00
C TRP A 222 -18.58 28.88 54.14
N GLN A 223 -19.84 29.12 53.80
CA GLN A 223 -20.49 30.43 53.99
C GLN A 223 -20.93 30.64 55.45
N ARG A 224 -21.17 29.55 56.20
CA ARG A 224 -21.49 29.63 57.64
C ARG A 224 -20.32 30.09 58.51
N ARG A 225 -19.07 29.92 58.06
CA ARG A 225 -17.86 30.29 58.81
C ARG A 225 -17.43 31.76 58.68
N ARG A 226 -18.05 32.55 57.81
CA ARG A 226 -17.73 33.98 57.62
C ARG A 226 -18.64 34.94 58.40
N GLY A 227 -19.58 34.41 59.18
CA GLY A 227 -20.55 35.19 59.96
C GLY A 227 -20.47 35.00 61.47
N ALA A 228 -19.34 34.50 61.98
CA ALA A 228 -19.04 34.43 63.42
C ALA A 228 -17.82 35.30 63.73
#